data_AF-F9D1R1-F1
#
_entry.id   AF-F9D1R1-F1
#
_cell.length_a   1.000
_cell.length_b   1.000
_cell.length_c   1.000
_cell.angle_alpha   90.00
_cell.angle_beta   90.00
_cell.angle_gamma   90.00
#
_symmetry.space_group_name_H-M   'P 1'
#
loop_
_entity.id
_entity.type
_entity.pdbx_description
1 polymer ?
#
loop_
_entity_poly.entity_id
_entity_poly.type
_entity_poly.pdbx_seq_one_letter_code
_entity_poly.pdbx_strand_id
1 'polypeptide(L)'
;MTQEIENIVLSRINNGAHYNFMSNVAEKAKGDEAVYGKAKSQTDALVSALAQENEDLMLSRKSSLSDTIAEADRQRDAYYRGYRNGVRSFRSFPAGAQKTAADMLWQHMTDHGIEPKMQLDRETGLLTNLVEDLQGRLAPQVAALGLKPFVDGMKAANETVRTSLSGRDTEQSGLTLGALKASRAKTDEAYQSLVRRVNAHAEIEGAGDYFVFITYVNEQIKRFKEQVLPPGKGSGKGSKGSGTGKGSGKSSVKKQLSLLIPAFETAQGLAAGSLAYAGHTGELPDGTKLYLLYVDGNPDKFVWVKIDGDHLSKVDYLAGAGKPGGVK
;
A
#
# COMPACT_ATOMS: atom_id res chain seq x y z
N MET A 1 17.69 37.51 -6.21
CA MET A 1 16.35 37.08 -5.76
C MET A 1 16.55 35.81 -4.97
N THR A 2 16.25 35.85 -3.69
CA THR A 2 16.29 34.73 -2.75
C THR A 2 15.32 33.67 -3.26
N GLN A 3 15.80 32.44 -3.47
CA GLN A 3 14.95 31.34 -3.90
C GLN A 3 14.12 30.91 -2.69
N GLU A 4 12.79 30.91 -2.82
CA GLU A 4 11.85 30.54 -1.76
C GLU A 4 11.16 29.21 -2.08
N ILE A 5 10.63 28.55 -1.06
CA ILE A 5 9.77 27.37 -1.23
C ILE A 5 8.42 27.82 -1.79
N GLU A 6 7.99 27.19 -2.88
CA GLU A 6 6.71 27.45 -3.54
C GLU A 6 5.51 27.02 -2.69
N ASN A 7 4.36 27.66 -2.95
CA ASN A 7 3.09 27.19 -2.42
C ASN A 7 2.60 25.93 -3.16
N ILE A 8 1.96 25.05 -2.39
CA ILE A 8 1.35 23.80 -2.85
C ILE A 8 -0.06 23.65 -2.27
N VAL A 9 -0.99 23.14 -3.08
CA VAL A 9 -2.35 22.82 -2.62
C VAL A 9 -2.40 21.36 -2.18
N LEU A 10 -2.59 21.14 -0.88
CA LEU A 10 -2.56 19.82 -0.24
C LEU A 10 -3.97 19.26 0.06
N SER A 11 -5.02 20.05 -0.16
CA SER A 11 -6.40 19.71 0.22
C SER A 11 -7.10 18.71 -0.70
N ARG A 12 -6.60 18.45 -1.92
CA ARG A 12 -7.29 17.64 -2.95
C ARG A 12 -6.53 16.37 -3.36
N ILE A 13 -5.66 15.86 -2.51
CA ILE A 13 -4.76 14.74 -2.81
C ILE A 13 -5.09 13.50 -1.99
N ASN A 14 -4.75 12.34 -2.55
CA ASN A 14 -4.86 11.04 -1.90
C ASN A 14 -3.99 10.98 -0.63
N ASN A 15 -4.50 10.34 0.43
CA ASN A 15 -3.85 10.25 1.74
C ASN A 15 -2.44 9.64 1.69
N GLY A 16 -2.22 8.61 0.87
CA GLY A 16 -0.89 7.98 0.74
C GLY A 16 0.13 8.89 0.04
N ALA A 17 -0.32 9.68 -0.93
CA ALA A 17 0.54 10.64 -1.61
C ALA A 17 0.87 11.84 -0.70
N HIS A 18 -0.11 12.32 0.06
CA HIS A 18 0.09 13.34 1.08
C HIS A 18 1.15 12.91 2.10
N TYR A 19 0.95 11.74 2.71
CA TYR A 19 1.89 11.17 3.68
C TYR A 19 3.31 11.10 3.11
N ASN A 20 3.48 10.52 1.92
CA ASN A 20 4.82 10.38 1.31
C ASN A 20 5.49 11.74 1.05
N PHE A 21 4.74 12.74 0.56
CA PHE A 21 5.27 14.08 0.36
C PHE A 21 5.76 14.68 1.68
N MET A 22 4.94 14.61 2.73
CA MET A 22 5.27 15.14 4.05
C MET A 22 6.45 14.41 4.68
N SER A 23 6.54 13.07 4.55
CA SER A 23 7.69 12.28 5.01
C SER A 23 8.98 12.73 4.35
N ASN A 24 8.99 12.88 3.03
CA ASN A 24 10.18 13.30 2.28
C ASN A 24 10.69 14.68 2.73
N VAL A 25 9.77 15.64 2.95
CA VAL A 25 10.13 16.98 3.44
C VAL A 25 10.65 16.92 4.87
N ALA A 26 9.97 16.18 5.76
CA ALA A 26 10.37 16.06 7.16
C ALA A 26 11.74 15.39 7.33
N GLU A 27 12.01 14.32 6.58
CA GLU A 27 13.30 13.64 6.56
C GLU A 27 14.41 14.56 6.07
N LYS A 28 14.19 15.27 4.95
CA LYS A 28 15.17 16.21 4.42
C LYS A 28 15.43 17.37 5.38
N ALA A 29 14.38 17.93 5.99
CA ALA A 29 14.51 19.04 6.95
C ALA A 29 15.24 18.64 8.23
N LYS A 30 15.12 17.37 8.63
CA LYS A 30 15.80 16.83 9.81
C LYS A 30 17.26 16.46 9.55
N GLY A 31 17.57 16.01 8.33
CA GLY A 31 18.93 15.65 7.91
C GLY A 31 19.79 16.85 7.46
N ASP A 32 19.19 18.01 7.25
CA ASP A 32 19.90 19.25 6.90
C ASP A 32 20.21 20.02 8.18
N GLU A 33 21.48 20.05 8.60
CA GLU A 33 21.91 20.63 9.88
C GLU A 33 21.60 22.13 10.00
N ALA A 34 21.73 22.88 8.90
CA ALA A 34 21.50 24.31 8.90
C ALA A 34 20.00 24.63 9.02
N VAL A 35 19.17 23.92 8.24
CA VAL A 35 17.71 24.01 8.34
C VAL A 35 17.22 23.56 9.71
N TYR A 36 17.68 22.40 10.18
CA TYR A 36 17.26 21.85 11.47
C TYR A 36 17.69 22.73 12.64
N GLY A 37 18.90 23.29 12.62
CA GLY A 37 19.37 24.20 13.66
C GLY A 37 18.48 25.42 13.84
N LYS A 38 17.88 25.92 12.76
CA LYS A 38 17.08 27.16 12.73
C LYS A 38 15.58 26.91 12.80
N ALA A 39 15.12 25.74 12.36
CA ALA A 39 13.71 25.35 12.31
C ALA A 39 13.36 24.14 13.18
N LYS A 40 14.23 23.75 14.13
CA LYS A 40 14.08 22.54 14.96
C LYS A 40 12.65 22.32 15.47
N SER A 41 12.07 23.34 16.11
CA SER A 41 10.71 23.24 16.67
C SER A 41 9.65 22.96 15.60
N GLN A 42 9.77 23.54 14.40
CA GLN A 42 8.85 23.32 13.29
C GLN A 42 9.08 21.94 12.65
N THR A 43 10.34 21.51 12.50
CA THR A 43 10.69 20.19 11.98
C THR A 43 10.20 19.08 12.90
N ASP A 44 10.41 19.20 14.22
CA ASP A 44 9.94 18.23 15.19
C ASP A 44 8.40 18.18 15.23
N ALA A 45 7.74 19.33 15.18
CA ALA A 45 6.28 19.40 15.11
C ALA A 45 5.74 18.70 13.85
N LEU A 46 6.39 18.87 12.69
CA LEU A 46 6.03 18.17 11.45
C LEU A 46 6.23 16.66 11.59
N VAL A 47 7.34 16.20 12.16
CA VAL A 47 7.60 14.77 12.40
C VAL A 47 6.56 14.17 13.34
N SER A 48 6.20 14.85 14.42
CA SER A 48 5.16 14.39 15.35
C SER A 48 3.77 14.36 14.71
N ALA A 49 3.40 15.40 13.95
CA ALA A 49 2.12 15.42 13.23
C ALA A 49 2.03 14.30 12.19
N LEU A 50 3.12 14.06 11.44
CA LEU A 50 3.24 12.98 10.46
C LEU A 50 3.09 11.59 11.11
N ALA A 51 3.66 11.38 12.30
CA ALA A 51 3.51 10.11 13.03
C ALA A 51 2.04 9.84 13.38
N GLN A 52 1.33 10.85 13.90
CA GLN A 52 -0.10 10.72 14.20
C GLN A 52 -0.94 10.50 12.93
N GLU A 53 -0.63 11.21 11.84
CA GLU A 53 -1.29 10.99 10.56
C GLU A 53 -1.08 9.56 10.05
N ASN A 54 0.11 8.98 10.20
CA ASN A 54 0.37 7.59 9.81
C ASN A 54 -0.46 6.61 10.64
N GLU A 55 -0.56 6.81 11.95
CA GLU A 55 -1.39 5.98 12.82
C GLU A 55 -2.86 6.02 12.35
N ASP A 56 -3.41 7.21 12.13
CA ASP A 56 -4.78 7.39 11.65
C ASP A 56 -4.99 6.81 10.24
N LEU A 57 -3.99 6.96 9.35
CA LEU A 57 -4.00 6.38 8.01
C LEU A 57 -4.01 4.85 8.06
N MET A 58 -3.22 4.26 8.96
CA MET A 58 -3.14 2.82 9.14
C MET A 58 -4.42 2.27 9.79
N LEU A 59 -4.99 2.96 10.79
CA LEU A 59 -6.29 2.62 11.36
C LEU A 59 -7.42 2.68 10.32
N SER A 60 -7.41 3.69 9.44
CA SER A 60 -8.35 3.77 8.32
C SER A 60 -8.19 2.62 7.31
N ARG A 61 -7.00 2.00 7.20
CA ARG A 61 -6.69 0.93 6.23
C ARG A 61 -6.80 -0.47 6.82
N LYS A 62 -6.63 -0.62 8.13
CA LYS A 62 -6.77 -1.84 8.92
C LYS A 62 -7.68 -1.51 10.09
N SER A 63 -9.00 -1.67 9.95
CA SER A 63 -9.80 -1.81 11.16
C SER A 63 -9.37 -3.12 11.79
N SER A 64 -8.85 -3.08 13.02
CA SER A 64 -8.51 -4.27 13.83
C SER A 64 -9.65 -5.27 13.85
N LEU A 65 -10.89 -4.77 13.76
CA LEU A 65 -12.10 -5.58 13.66
C LEU A 65 -12.15 -6.42 12.39
N SER A 66 -11.52 -6.03 11.28
CA SER A 66 -11.49 -6.86 10.05
C SER A 66 -10.69 -8.14 10.25
N ASP A 67 -9.53 -8.03 10.93
CA ASP A 67 -8.72 -9.21 11.28
C ASP A 67 -9.43 -10.07 12.33
N THR A 68 -10.06 -9.44 13.33
CA THR A 68 -10.88 -10.13 14.33
C THR A 68 -12.06 -10.86 13.69
N ILE A 69 -12.78 -10.22 12.77
CA ILE A 69 -13.88 -10.83 12.00
C ILE A 69 -13.35 -12.05 11.25
N ALA A 70 -12.24 -11.92 10.51
CA ALA A 70 -11.70 -13.02 9.70
C ALA A 70 -11.20 -14.21 10.54
N GLU A 71 -10.67 -13.98 11.75
CA GLU A 71 -10.30 -15.07 12.67
C GLU A 71 -11.54 -15.73 13.30
N ALA A 72 -12.48 -14.94 13.80
CA ALA A 72 -13.71 -15.45 14.40
C ALA A 72 -14.55 -16.24 13.39
N ASP A 73 -14.61 -15.77 12.14
CA ASP A 73 -15.23 -16.45 10.99
C ASP A 73 -14.61 -17.83 10.73
N ARG A 74 -13.27 -17.90 10.67
CA ARG A 74 -12.54 -19.17 10.51
C ARG A 74 -12.80 -20.15 11.66
N GLN A 75 -12.87 -19.66 12.89
CA GLN A 75 -13.18 -20.48 14.06
C GLN A 75 -14.62 -20.99 14.02
N ARG A 76 -15.58 -20.12 13.69
CA ARG A 76 -16.99 -20.46 13.50
C ARG A 76 -17.15 -21.58 12.48
N ASP A 77 -16.48 -21.47 11.34
CA ASP A 77 -16.47 -22.48 10.28
C ASP A 77 -15.87 -23.80 10.73
N ALA A 78 -14.82 -23.76 11.55
CA ALA A 78 -14.21 -24.95 12.11
C ALA A 78 -15.18 -25.67 13.06
N TYR A 79 -15.84 -24.94 13.95
CA TYR A 79 -16.84 -25.50 14.86
C TYR A 79 -18.05 -26.06 14.11
N TYR A 80 -18.59 -25.34 13.13
CA TYR A 80 -19.70 -25.80 12.30
C TYR A 80 -19.36 -27.06 11.51
N ARG A 81 -18.18 -27.12 10.88
CA ARG A 81 -17.71 -28.34 10.18
C ARG A 81 -17.50 -29.50 11.15
N GLY A 82 -16.91 -29.25 12.32
CA GLY A 82 -16.73 -30.25 13.37
C GLY A 82 -18.06 -30.83 13.84
N TYR A 83 -19.03 -29.96 14.16
CA TYR A 83 -20.40 -30.35 14.52
C TYR A 83 -21.04 -31.20 13.43
N ARG A 84 -21.01 -30.74 12.17
CA ARG A 84 -21.58 -31.45 11.02
C ARG A 84 -21.00 -32.84 10.85
N ASN A 85 -19.68 -32.97 10.97
CA ASN A 85 -18.99 -34.25 10.84
C ASN A 85 -19.34 -35.18 12.01
N GLY A 86 -19.44 -34.66 13.24
CA GLY A 86 -19.90 -35.42 14.40
C GLY A 86 -21.30 -36.00 14.20
N VAL A 87 -22.27 -35.16 13.79
CA VAL A 87 -23.63 -35.61 13.45
C VAL A 87 -23.59 -36.68 12.36
N ARG A 88 -22.84 -36.45 11.27
CA ARG A 88 -22.71 -37.40 10.16
C ARG A 88 -22.23 -38.77 10.62
N SER A 89 -21.26 -38.83 11.52
CA SER A 89 -20.71 -40.09 12.03
C SER A 89 -21.75 -40.91 12.78
N PHE A 90 -22.57 -40.29 13.64
CA PHE A 90 -23.63 -40.99 14.37
C PHE A 90 -24.77 -41.49 13.47
N ARG A 91 -25.02 -40.85 12.32
CA ARG A 91 -26.00 -41.33 11.34
C ARG A 91 -25.63 -42.66 10.70
N SER A 92 -24.34 -43.00 10.68
CA SER A 92 -23.84 -44.26 10.12
C SER A 92 -24.20 -45.49 10.96
N PHE A 93 -24.74 -45.29 12.17
CA PHE A 93 -25.27 -46.41 12.95
C PHE A 93 -26.46 -47.06 12.23
N PRO A 94 -26.63 -48.39 12.36
CA PRO A 94 -27.72 -49.10 11.71
C PRO A 94 -29.09 -48.74 12.31
N ALA A 95 -29.18 -48.57 13.62
CA ALA A 95 -30.39 -48.17 14.37
C ALA A 95 -30.01 -47.66 15.77
N GLY A 96 -30.98 -47.22 16.56
CA GLY A 96 -30.81 -46.85 17.97
C GLY A 96 -30.93 -45.35 18.26
N ALA A 97 -30.98 -45.00 19.54
CA ALA A 97 -31.26 -43.64 20.00
C ALA A 97 -30.27 -42.59 19.46
N GLN A 98 -28.99 -42.95 19.33
CA GLN A 98 -27.96 -42.06 18.79
C GLN A 98 -28.18 -41.76 17.31
N LYS A 99 -28.61 -42.76 16.52
CA LYS A 99 -28.95 -42.57 15.10
C LYS A 99 -30.14 -41.63 14.97
N THR A 100 -31.22 -41.88 15.72
CA THR A 100 -32.43 -41.04 15.69
C THR A 100 -32.12 -39.59 16.05
N ALA A 101 -31.33 -39.36 17.11
CA ALA A 101 -30.88 -38.02 17.48
C ALA A 101 -30.07 -37.36 16.35
N ALA A 102 -29.14 -38.10 15.74
CA ALA A 102 -28.30 -37.58 14.66
C ALA A 102 -29.09 -37.28 13.38
N ASP A 103 -30.09 -38.10 13.03
CA ASP A 103 -30.96 -37.85 11.88
C ASP A 103 -31.80 -36.57 12.09
N MET A 104 -32.32 -36.33 13.30
CA MET A 104 -33.03 -35.09 13.64
C MET A 104 -32.12 -33.85 13.51
N LEU A 105 -30.90 -33.92 14.08
CA LEU A 105 -29.94 -32.82 14.01
C LEU A 105 -29.51 -32.56 12.55
N TRP A 106 -29.30 -33.61 11.77
CA TRP A 106 -28.91 -33.47 10.37
C TRP A 106 -30.00 -32.85 9.51
N GLN A 107 -31.26 -33.24 9.72
CA GLN A 107 -32.38 -32.63 9.02
C GLN A 107 -32.45 -31.14 9.34
N HIS A 108 -32.34 -30.78 10.62
CA HIS A 108 -32.33 -29.38 11.05
C HIS A 108 -31.20 -28.57 10.41
N MET A 109 -29.99 -29.12 10.34
CA MET A 109 -28.88 -28.49 9.61
C MET A 109 -29.18 -28.31 8.11
N THR A 110 -29.83 -29.29 7.50
CA THR A 110 -30.19 -29.28 6.07
C THR A 110 -31.23 -28.20 5.81
N ASP A 111 -32.22 -28.05 6.68
CA ASP A 111 -33.29 -27.04 6.58
C ASP A 111 -32.73 -25.61 6.66
N HIS A 112 -31.67 -25.39 7.45
CA HIS A 112 -31.00 -24.09 7.56
C HIS A 112 -30.14 -23.74 6.32
N GLY A 113 -29.66 -24.73 5.57
CA GLY A 113 -28.93 -24.50 4.31
C GLY A 113 -27.69 -23.61 4.44
N ILE A 114 -26.97 -23.68 5.56
CA ILE A 114 -25.82 -22.83 5.85
C ILE A 114 -24.62 -23.27 5.03
N GLU A 115 -24.09 -22.33 4.25
CA GLU A 115 -22.88 -22.50 3.45
C GLU A 115 -21.80 -21.55 4.00
N PRO A 116 -20.68 -22.05 4.56
CA PRO A 116 -19.59 -21.25 5.16
C PRO A 116 -18.88 -20.22 4.25
N LYS A 117 -19.37 -20.03 3.03
CA LYS A 117 -18.85 -19.06 2.05
C LYS A 117 -19.93 -18.10 1.58
N MET A 118 -21.07 -18.09 2.24
CA MET A 118 -22.16 -17.17 1.94
C MET A 118 -21.85 -15.77 2.48
N GLN A 119 -22.75 -14.82 2.20
CA GLN A 119 -22.60 -13.47 2.72
C GLN A 119 -22.60 -13.48 4.26
N LEU A 120 -21.64 -12.76 4.87
CA LEU A 120 -21.29 -12.93 6.29
C LEU A 120 -22.44 -12.61 7.26
N ASP A 121 -23.21 -11.54 7.02
CA ASP A 121 -24.36 -11.19 7.87
C ASP A 121 -25.46 -12.24 7.80
N ARG A 122 -25.71 -12.76 6.60
CA ARG A 122 -26.66 -13.85 6.37
C ARG A 122 -26.23 -15.10 7.12
N GLU A 123 -24.96 -15.47 7.03
CA GLU A 123 -24.44 -16.62 7.77
C GLU A 123 -24.58 -16.42 9.29
N THR A 124 -24.23 -15.24 9.78
CA THR A 124 -24.34 -14.89 11.21
C THR A 124 -25.77 -15.03 11.71
N GLY A 125 -26.77 -14.53 10.96
CA GLY A 125 -28.17 -14.67 11.33
C GLY A 125 -28.67 -16.13 11.33
N LEU A 126 -28.31 -16.91 10.31
CA LEU A 126 -28.68 -18.32 10.23
C LEU A 126 -28.04 -19.13 11.37
N LEU A 127 -26.75 -18.91 11.66
CA LEU A 127 -26.06 -19.60 12.73
C LEU A 127 -26.57 -19.20 14.12
N THR A 128 -27.02 -17.95 14.32
CA THR A 128 -27.70 -17.56 15.57
C THR A 128 -28.95 -18.42 15.78
N ASN A 129 -29.83 -18.50 14.79
CA ASN A 129 -31.05 -19.31 14.88
C ASN A 129 -30.75 -20.80 15.07
N LEU A 130 -29.75 -21.33 14.34
CA LEU A 130 -29.30 -22.71 14.49
C LEU A 130 -28.85 -22.99 15.93
N VAL A 131 -27.94 -22.16 16.47
CA VAL A 131 -27.40 -22.31 17.83
C VAL A 131 -28.51 -22.21 18.88
N GLU A 132 -29.46 -21.28 18.73
CA GLU A 132 -30.60 -21.14 19.64
C GLU A 132 -31.44 -22.42 19.69
N ASP A 133 -31.77 -23.01 18.54
CA ASP A 133 -32.48 -24.27 18.46
C ASP A 133 -31.68 -25.43 19.09
N LEU A 134 -30.36 -25.48 18.85
CA LEU A 134 -29.44 -26.50 19.40
C LEU A 134 -29.26 -26.39 20.92
N GLN A 135 -29.35 -25.18 21.48
CA GLN A 135 -29.31 -24.95 22.93
C GLN A 135 -30.69 -25.03 23.59
N GLY A 136 -31.77 -24.92 22.82
CA GLY A 136 -33.14 -25.02 23.26
C GLY A 136 -33.74 -26.39 22.96
N ARG A 137 -34.62 -26.44 21.97
CA ARG A 137 -35.46 -27.62 21.67
C ARG A 137 -34.67 -28.87 21.26
N LEU A 138 -33.45 -28.71 20.72
CA LEU A 138 -32.58 -29.82 20.30
C LEU A 138 -31.45 -30.12 21.30
N ALA A 139 -31.43 -29.45 22.46
CA ALA A 139 -30.42 -29.68 23.49
C ALA A 139 -30.34 -31.14 23.96
N PRO A 140 -31.44 -31.89 24.13
CA PRO A 140 -31.36 -33.31 24.50
C PRO A 140 -30.58 -34.15 23.47
N GLN A 141 -30.77 -33.91 22.18
CA GLN A 141 -30.09 -34.60 21.08
C GLN A 141 -28.61 -34.22 21.04
N VAL A 142 -28.29 -32.93 21.21
CA VAL A 142 -26.91 -32.44 21.30
C VAL A 142 -26.17 -33.09 22.48
N ALA A 143 -26.83 -33.18 23.64
CA ALA A 143 -26.27 -33.81 24.83
C ALA A 143 -26.08 -35.32 24.65
N ALA A 144 -27.07 -36.01 24.07
CA ALA A 144 -27.00 -37.46 23.80
C ALA A 144 -25.82 -37.87 22.90
N LEU A 145 -25.38 -36.96 22.02
CA LEU A 145 -24.25 -37.19 21.12
C LEU A 145 -22.93 -36.57 21.60
N GLY A 146 -22.92 -35.89 22.75
CA GLY A 146 -21.73 -35.22 23.28
C GLY A 146 -21.24 -34.05 22.42
N LEU A 147 -22.12 -33.41 21.63
CA LEU A 147 -21.74 -32.38 20.67
C LEU A 147 -21.75 -30.95 21.24
N LYS A 148 -22.04 -30.80 22.54
CA LYS A 148 -22.14 -29.50 23.21
C LYS A 148 -20.92 -28.58 23.00
N PRO A 149 -19.66 -29.06 23.08
CA PRO A 149 -18.49 -28.19 22.88
C PRO A 149 -18.46 -27.50 21.52
N PHE A 150 -18.95 -28.17 20.47
CA PHE A 150 -19.05 -27.56 19.15
C PHE A 150 -20.13 -26.49 19.08
N VAL A 151 -21.28 -26.70 19.73
CA VAL A 151 -22.37 -25.72 19.78
C VAL A 151 -21.95 -24.48 20.57
N ASP A 152 -21.31 -24.65 21.71
CA ASP A 152 -20.82 -23.54 22.53
C ASP A 152 -19.71 -22.75 21.81
N GLY A 153 -18.76 -23.44 21.18
CA GLY A 153 -17.71 -22.79 20.38
C GLY A 153 -18.27 -22.03 19.18
N MET A 154 -19.25 -22.62 18.49
CA MET A 154 -19.96 -21.97 17.37
C MET A 154 -20.70 -20.71 17.84
N LYS A 155 -21.35 -20.76 19.01
CA LYS A 155 -21.99 -19.59 19.62
C LYS A 155 -21.00 -18.48 19.89
N ALA A 156 -19.92 -18.77 20.61
CA ALA A 156 -18.92 -17.77 20.99
C ALA A 156 -18.27 -17.12 19.77
N ALA A 157 -17.91 -17.93 18.77
CA ALA A 157 -17.33 -17.42 17.51
C ALA A 157 -18.35 -16.57 16.73
N ASN A 158 -19.61 -17.02 16.62
CA ASN A 158 -20.64 -16.27 15.92
C ASN A 158 -21.01 -14.95 16.63
N GLU A 159 -21.04 -14.94 17.95
CA GLU A 159 -21.22 -13.71 18.75
C GLU A 159 -20.07 -12.73 18.53
N THR A 160 -18.82 -13.22 18.48
CA THR A 160 -17.64 -12.40 18.18
C THR A 160 -17.72 -11.79 16.78
N VAL A 161 -18.14 -12.55 15.77
CA VAL A 161 -18.38 -12.02 14.42
C VAL A 161 -19.46 -10.94 14.47
N ARG A 162 -20.61 -11.21 15.10
CA ARG A 162 -21.75 -10.29 15.19
C ARG A 162 -21.37 -8.97 15.86
N THR A 163 -20.69 -9.02 17.01
CA THR A 163 -20.28 -7.82 17.74
C THR A 163 -19.20 -7.04 16.98
N SER A 164 -18.25 -7.72 16.34
CA SER A 164 -17.19 -7.07 15.56
C SER A 164 -17.73 -6.41 14.29
N LEU A 165 -18.74 -6.99 13.64
CA LEU A 165 -19.43 -6.36 12.50
C LEU A 165 -20.13 -5.07 12.93
N SER A 166 -20.92 -5.13 14.00
CA SER A 166 -21.58 -3.95 14.56
C SER A 166 -20.59 -2.88 15.03
N GLY A 167 -19.45 -3.31 15.61
CA GLY A 167 -18.36 -2.44 16.02
C GLY A 167 -17.70 -1.76 14.82
N ARG A 168 -17.46 -2.49 13.74
CA ARG A 168 -16.85 -1.96 12.50
C ARG A 168 -17.74 -0.91 11.89
N ASP A 169 -19.04 -1.15 11.84
CA ASP A 169 -20.00 -0.17 11.31
C ASP A 169 -20.05 1.10 12.18
N THR A 170 -19.81 0.98 13.49
CA THR A 170 -19.71 2.12 14.43
C THR A 170 -18.37 2.87 14.30
N GLU A 171 -17.24 2.16 14.21
CA GLU A 171 -15.91 2.75 14.00
C GLU A 171 -15.82 3.50 12.66
N GLN A 172 -16.40 2.90 11.61
CA GLN A 172 -16.34 3.39 10.24
C GLN A 172 -17.33 4.52 9.97
N SER A 173 -18.40 4.65 10.76
CA SER A 173 -19.43 5.69 10.58
C SER A 173 -19.09 7.05 11.19
N GLY A 174 -18.07 7.18 12.05
CA GLY A 174 -17.81 8.47 12.72
C GLY A 174 -16.38 8.84 13.09
N LEU A 175 -15.50 7.88 13.44
CA LEU A 175 -14.24 8.20 14.12
C LEU A 175 -13.03 8.28 13.18
N THR A 176 -12.87 7.32 12.26
CA THR A 176 -11.66 7.22 11.41
C THR A 176 -11.61 8.28 10.30
N LEU A 177 -12.75 8.61 9.67
CA LEU A 177 -12.77 9.60 8.59
C LEU A 177 -12.54 11.04 9.09
N GLY A 178 -13.03 11.36 10.28
CA GLY A 178 -12.82 12.65 10.94
C GLY A 178 -11.40 12.79 11.50
N ALA A 179 -10.88 11.73 12.16
CA ALA A 179 -9.55 11.73 12.74
C ALA A 179 -8.46 11.93 11.68
N LEU A 180 -8.47 11.13 10.60
CA LEU A 180 -7.47 11.26 9.53
C LEU A 180 -7.51 12.63 8.84
N LYS A 181 -8.72 13.19 8.65
CA LYS A 181 -8.84 14.55 8.10
C LYS A 181 -8.25 15.60 9.06
N ALA A 182 -8.46 15.44 10.36
CA ALA A 182 -7.95 16.34 11.38
C ALA A 182 -6.42 16.22 11.54
N SER A 183 -5.85 15.02 11.52
CA SER A 183 -4.40 14.84 11.56
C SER A 183 -3.71 15.36 10.30
N ARG A 184 -4.28 15.14 9.10
CA ARG A 184 -3.79 15.77 7.87
C ARG A 184 -3.76 17.30 7.97
N ALA A 185 -4.81 17.92 8.52
CA ALA A 185 -4.83 19.37 8.71
C ALA A 185 -3.72 19.86 9.64
N LYS A 186 -3.40 19.10 10.70
CA LYS A 186 -2.27 19.41 11.60
C LYS A 186 -0.92 19.22 10.90
N THR A 187 -0.76 18.20 10.08
CA THR A 187 0.45 18.00 9.27
C THR A 187 0.63 19.14 8.26
N ASP A 188 -0.45 19.56 7.58
CA ASP A 188 -0.45 20.71 6.67
C ASP A 188 -0.01 21.99 7.39
N GLU A 189 -0.55 22.25 8.58
CA GLU A 189 -0.19 23.41 9.41
C GLU A 189 1.29 23.38 9.82
N ALA A 190 1.78 22.22 10.27
CA ALA A 190 3.17 22.04 10.67
C ALA A 190 4.13 22.22 9.48
N TYR A 191 3.78 21.68 8.31
CA TYR A 191 4.53 21.87 7.07
C TYR A 191 4.59 23.35 6.68
N GLN A 192 3.45 24.05 6.69
CA GLN A 192 3.43 25.48 6.38
C GLN A 192 4.24 26.30 7.40
N SER A 193 4.22 25.91 8.67
CA SER A 193 5.04 26.54 9.71
C SER A 193 6.54 26.38 9.43
N LEU A 194 6.97 25.18 9.03
CA LEU A 194 8.35 24.90 8.60
C LEU A 194 8.74 25.75 7.38
N VAL A 195 7.90 25.76 6.33
CA VAL A 195 8.14 26.55 5.12
C VAL A 195 8.29 28.04 5.44
N ARG A 196 7.37 28.61 6.24
CA ARG A 196 7.45 30.01 6.67
C ARG A 196 8.75 30.31 7.41
N ARG A 197 9.17 29.41 8.32
CA ARG A 197 10.42 29.58 9.08
C ARG A 197 11.64 29.58 8.16
N VAL A 198 11.74 28.60 7.26
CA VAL A 198 12.88 28.46 6.35
C VAL A 198 12.97 29.63 5.39
N ASN A 199 11.87 30.03 4.75
CA ASN A 199 11.86 31.18 3.85
C ASN A 199 12.25 32.48 4.60
N ALA A 200 11.77 32.68 5.83
CA ALA A 200 12.13 33.85 6.63
C ALA A 200 13.63 33.90 6.94
N HIS A 201 14.25 32.77 7.29
CA HIS A 201 15.70 32.73 7.52
C HIS A 201 16.50 32.91 6.23
N ALA A 202 16.05 32.34 5.11
CA ALA A 202 16.69 32.54 3.82
C ALA A 202 16.66 34.01 3.38
N GLU A 203 15.60 34.75 3.71
CA GLU A 203 15.49 36.18 3.43
C GLU A 203 16.41 37.03 4.34
N ILE A 204 16.52 36.67 5.62
CA ILE A 204 17.34 37.42 6.60
C ILE A 204 18.85 37.15 6.42
N GLU A 205 19.22 35.89 6.25
CA GLU A 205 20.61 35.41 6.29
C GLU A 205 21.19 35.18 4.88
N GLY A 206 20.34 35.22 3.85
CA GLY A 206 20.67 34.83 2.49
C GLY A 206 20.42 33.35 2.23
N ALA A 207 20.23 32.98 0.96
CA ALA A 207 19.79 31.63 0.59
C ALA A 207 20.86 30.53 0.75
N GLY A 208 22.12 30.85 1.04
CA GLY A 208 23.25 29.91 0.94
C GLY A 208 23.02 28.60 1.69
N ASP A 209 22.77 28.71 3.00
CA ASP A 209 22.58 27.56 3.88
C ASP A 209 21.25 26.81 3.65
N TYR A 210 20.27 27.46 3.02
CA TYR A 210 18.93 26.92 2.80
C TYR A 210 18.72 26.42 1.36
N PHE A 211 19.63 26.74 0.44
CA PHE A 211 19.46 26.56 -1.00
C PHE A 211 19.17 25.10 -1.38
N VAL A 212 19.92 24.16 -0.79
CA VAL A 212 19.78 22.73 -1.06
C VAL A 212 18.41 22.22 -0.62
N PHE A 213 17.94 22.62 0.56
CA PHE A 213 16.63 22.25 1.06
C PHE A 213 15.51 22.88 0.23
N ILE A 214 15.58 24.18 -0.04
CA ILE A 214 14.58 24.91 -0.83
C ILE A 214 14.45 24.32 -2.24
N THR A 215 15.57 24.03 -2.88
CA THR A 215 15.59 23.39 -4.21
C THR A 215 14.94 22.02 -4.16
N TYR A 216 15.29 21.19 -3.18
CA TYR A 216 14.70 19.86 -3.01
C TYR A 216 13.18 19.92 -2.81
N VAL A 217 12.69 20.79 -1.92
CA VAL A 217 11.25 20.91 -1.65
C VAL A 217 10.52 21.41 -2.91
N ASN A 218 11.10 22.35 -3.66
CA ASN A 218 10.53 22.82 -4.92
C ASN A 218 10.49 21.75 -6.01
N GLU A 219 11.52 20.91 -6.12
CA GLU A 219 11.52 19.76 -7.03
C GLU A 219 10.45 18.74 -6.65
N GLN A 220 10.29 18.49 -5.34
CA GLN A 220 9.23 17.63 -4.82
C GLN A 220 7.86 18.22 -5.10
N ILE A 221 7.65 19.53 -4.89
CA ILE A 221 6.41 20.23 -5.24
C ILE A 221 6.12 20.11 -6.73
N LYS A 222 7.12 20.31 -7.60
CA LYS A 222 6.97 20.19 -9.05
C LYS A 222 6.57 18.78 -9.45
N ARG A 223 7.32 17.77 -8.98
CA ARG A 223 7.00 16.35 -9.20
C ARG A 223 5.59 16.04 -8.71
N PHE A 224 5.23 16.56 -7.54
CA PHE A 224 3.95 16.32 -6.91
C PHE A 224 2.79 16.96 -7.69
N LYS A 225 2.96 18.19 -8.17
CA LYS A 225 2.01 18.87 -9.08
C LYS A 225 1.84 18.11 -10.40
N GLU A 226 2.90 17.53 -10.95
CA GLU A 226 2.88 16.80 -12.23
C GLU A 226 2.28 15.38 -12.11
N GLN A 227 2.52 14.69 -10.99
CA GLN A 227 2.21 13.25 -10.85
C GLN A 227 0.99 12.95 -9.99
N VAL A 228 0.61 13.87 -9.09
CA VAL A 228 -0.42 13.61 -8.07
C VAL A 228 -1.65 14.50 -8.25
N LEU A 229 -1.48 15.73 -8.74
CA LEU A 229 -2.61 16.56 -9.14
C LEU A 229 -2.99 16.22 -10.60
N PRO A 230 -4.27 15.88 -10.90
CA PRO A 230 -4.67 15.67 -12.28
C PRO A 230 -4.41 16.96 -13.08
N PRO A 231 -3.85 16.87 -14.30
CA PRO A 231 -3.67 18.06 -15.14
C PRO A 231 -5.04 18.70 -15.29
N GLY A 232 -5.15 19.95 -14.84
CA GLY A 232 -6.38 20.72 -15.02
C GLY A 232 -6.81 20.62 -16.48
N LYS A 233 -8.11 20.42 -16.73
CA LYS A 233 -8.71 20.51 -18.06
C LYS A 233 -8.41 21.89 -18.64
N GLY A 234 -7.24 22.03 -19.26
CA GLY A 234 -6.86 23.12 -20.14
C GLY A 234 -7.55 22.89 -21.47
N SER A 235 -8.40 23.84 -21.84
CA SER A 235 -9.15 23.92 -23.08
C SER A 235 -8.25 23.89 -24.33
N GLY A 236 -8.56 22.99 -25.28
CA GLY A 236 -8.13 23.04 -26.70
C GLY A 236 -6.69 22.57 -26.95
N LYS A 237 -6.36 21.73 -27.92
CA LYS A 237 -6.97 21.47 -29.23
C LYS A 237 -6.49 20.09 -29.72
N GLY A 238 -7.42 19.34 -30.32
CA GLY A 238 -7.37 17.97 -30.85
C GLY A 238 -6.03 17.24 -31.08
N SER A 239 -6.02 15.97 -30.67
CA SER A 239 -5.80 14.89 -31.64
C SER A 239 -6.49 13.61 -31.17
N LYS A 240 -7.42 13.10 -31.99
CA LYS A 240 -8.01 11.76 -31.88
C LYS A 240 -6.92 10.76 -32.22
N GLY A 241 -6.59 9.89 -31.27
CA GLY A 241 -5.78 8.69 -31.49
C GLY A 241 -6.33 7.56 -30.65
N SER A 242 -7.18 6.74 -31.27
CA SER A 242 -7.58 5.44 -30.77
C SER A 242 -6.36 4.53 -30.59
N GLY A 243 -6.36 3.68 -29.56
CA GLY A 243 -5.51 2.49 -29.53
C GLY A 243 -4.74 2.28 -28.23
N THR A 244 -5.27 1.35 -27.43
CA THR A 244 -4.57 0.22 -26.78
C THR A 244 -3.31 0.49 -25.95
N GLY A 245 -3.38 0.03 -24.70
CA GLY A 245 -2.37 0.20 -23.67
C GLY A 245 -0.96 -0.35 -23.95
N LYS A 246 -0.12 -0.15 -22.91
CA LYS A 246 1.27 -0.59 -22.71
C LYS A 246 2.32 0.49 -23.09
N GLY A 247 2.60 1.39 -22.14
CA GLY A 247 3.58 2.47 -22.36
C GLY A 247 4.22 3.14 -21.13
N SER A 248 4.03 2.67 -19.89
CA SER A 248 4.58 3.39 -18.72
C SER A 248 6.04 3.06 -18.36
N GLY A 249 6.64 2.00 -18.90
CA GLY A 249 7.97 1.54 -18.50
C GLY A 249 9.16 2.29 -19.15
N LYS A 250 9.09 2.60 -20.46
CA LYS A 250 10.23 3.16 -21.22
C LYS A 250 10.58 4.61 -20.81
N SER A 251 9.57 5.42 -20.45
CA SER A 251 9.79 6.81 -20.02
C SER A 251 10.44 6.91 -18.64
N SER A 252 10.17 5.94 -17.74
CA SER A 252 10.74 5.93 -16.39
C SER A 252 12.21 5.53 -16.40
N VAL A 253 12.57 4.51 -17.18
CA VAL A 253 13.96 4.04 -17.31
C VAL A 253 14.87 5.09 -17.96
N LYS A 254 14.41 5.76 -19.03
CA LYS A 254 15.20 6.82 -19.67
C LYS A 254 15.53 7.96 -18.70
N LYS A 255 14.56 8.34 -17.84
CA LYS A 255 14.74 9.35 -16.79
C LYS A 255 15.71 8.89 -15.70
N GLN A 256 15.64 7.62 -15.31
CA GLN A 256 16.56 7.04 -14.33
C GLN A 256 17.99 6.97 -14.87
N LEU A 257 18.19 6.49 -16.11
CA LEU A 257 19.51 6.45 -16.73
C LEU A 257 20.10 7.86 -16.90
N SER A 258 19.31 8.87 -17.29
CA SER A 258 19.81 10.24 -17.39
C SER A 258 20.30 10.83 -16.06
N LEU A 259 19.80 10.34 -14.91
CA LEU A 259 20.26 10.76 -13.59
C LEU A 259 21.56 10.05 -13.18
N LEU A 260 21.75 8.79 -13.59
CA LEU A 260 22.89 7.97 -13.16
C LEU A 260 24.10 8.02 -14.10
N ILE A 261 23.88 8.35 -15.38
CA ILE A 261 24.94 8.45 -16.39
C ILE A 261 26.06 9.43 -15.98
N PRO A 262 25.80 10.65 -15.48
CA PRO A 262 26.87 11.59 -15.13
C PRO A 262 27.84 11.06 -14.06
N ALA A 263 27.31 10.37 -13.05
CA ALA A 263 28.12 9.74 -12.01
C ALA A 263 28.94 8.57 -12.58
N PHE A 264 28.36 7.80 -13.50
CA PHE A 264 29.03 6.70 -14.17
C PHE A 264 30.15 7.18 -15.12
N GLU A 265 29.93 8.25 -15.88
CA GLU A 265 30.97 8.89 -16.70
C GLU A 265 32.16 9.31 -15.84
N THR A 266 31.89 9.97 -14.70
CA THR A 266 32.91 10.38 -13.74
C THR A 266 33.70 9.18 -13.20
N ALA A 267 33.00 8.10 -12.84
CA ALA A 267 33.63 6.88 -12.32
C ALA A 267 34.46 6.11 -13.37
N GLN A 268 34.12 6.24 -14.66
CA GLN A 268 34.84 5.60 -15.77
C GLN A 268 35.93 6.51 -16.38
N GLY A 269 36.13 7.73 -15.85
CA GLY A 269 37.08 8.70 -16.41
C GLY A 269 36.69 9.22 -17.79
N LEU A 270 35.40 9.20 -18.12
CA LEU A 270 34.87 9.66 -19.40
C LEU A 270 34.48 11.15 -19.35
N ALA A 271 34.46 11.81 -20.51
CA ALA A 271 34.02 13.19 -20.61
C ALA A 271 32.52 13.30 -20.26
N ALA A 272 32.13 14.36 -19.57
CA ALA A 272 30.73 14.59 -19.21
C ALA A 272 29.85 14.69 -20.47
N GLY A 273 28.76 13.93 -20.52
CA GLY A 273 27.84 13.87 -21.66
C GLY A 273 28.30 12.99 -22.83
N SER A 274 29.37 12.22 -22.66
CA SER A 274 29.86 11.24 -23.66
C SER A 274 28.99 9.99 -23.74
N LEU A 275 28.22 9.64 -22.72
CA LEU A 275 27.36 8.46 -22.71
C LEU A 275 25.90 8.83 -22.93
N ALA A 276 25.26 8.15 -23.87
CA ALA A 276 23.83 8.32 -24.15
C ALA A 276 23.10 6.97 -24.20
N TYR A 277 21.92 6.90 -23.58
CA TYR A 277 21.09 5.70 -23.65
C TYR A 277 20.58 5.44 -25.07
N ALA A 278 20.96 4.29 -25.63
CA ALA A 278 20.67 3.89 -27.01
C ALA A 278 19.21 3.40 -27.21
N GLY A 279 18.42 3.25 -26.14
CA GLY A 279 17.05 2.73 -26.23
C GLY A 279 16.96 1.21 -26.36
N HIS A 280 18.08 0.50 -26.26
CA HIS A 280 18.15 -0.95 -26.33
C HIS A 280 18.35 -1.57 -24.94
N THR A 281 17.76 -2.74 -24.73
CA THR A 281 17.84 -3.51 -23.49
C THR A 281 18.29 -4.94 -23.76
N GLY A 282 19.13 -5.47 -22.88
CA GLY A 282 19.53 -6.88 -22.83
C GLY A 282 19.01 -7.52 -21.55
N GLU A 283 19.11 -8.83 -21.45
CA GLU A 283 18.73 -9.58 -20.26
C GLU A 283 19.76 -10.71 -20.05
N LEU A 284 20.24 -10.85 -18.81
CA LEU A 284 21.08 -11.99 -18.41
C LEU A 284 20.20 -13.22 -18.12
N PRO A 285 20.77 -14.45 -18.08
CA PRO A 285 20.00 -15.67 -17.79
C PRO A 285 19.25 -15.67 -16.45
N ASP A 286 19.68 -14.84 -15.49
CA ASP A 286 19.06 -14.66 -14.18
C ASP A 286 17.90 -13.64 -14.17
N GLY A 287 17.56 -13.04 -15.33
CA GLY A 287 16.52 -12.03 -15.48
C GLY A 287 16.98 -10.59 -15.24
N THR A 288 18.28 -10.36 -14.99
CA THR A 288 18.81 -9.00 -14.80
C THR A 288 18.76 -8.20 -16.09
N LYS A 289 18.12 -7.02 -16.05
CA LYS A 289 18.01 -6.11 -17.20
C LYS A 289 19.27 -5.28 -17.40
N LEU A 290 19.72 -5.24 -18.65
CA LEU A 290 20.86 -4.46 -19.11
C LEU A 290 20.38 -3.33 -20.03
N TYR A 291 21.10 -2.22 -20.04
CA TYR A 291 20.82 -1.03 -20.83
C TYR A 291 22.05 -0.67 -21.66
N LEU A 292 21.85 -0.43 -22.95
CA LEU A 292 22.92 -0.09 -23.87
C LEU A 292 23.17 1.41 -23.88
N LEU A 293 24.41 1.83 -23.60
CA LEU A 293 24.87 3.20 -23.74
C LEU A 293 25.84 3.30 -24.92
N TYR A 294 25.68 4.31 -25.76
CA TYR A 294 26.67 4.65 -26.79
C TYR A 294 27.61 5.74 -26.29
N VAL A 295 28.89 5.58 -26.60
CA VAL A 295 29.94 6.57 -26.37
C VAL A 295 29.96 7.52 -27.56
N ASP A 296 29.78 8.81 -27.31
CA ASP A 296 29.72 9.89 -28.29
C ASP A 296 28.72 9.63 -29.44
N GLY A 297 27.64 8.91 -29.12
CA GLY A 297 26.62 8.50 -30.10
C GLY A 297 27.09 7.48 -31.14
N ASN A 298 28.27 6.86 -30.97
CA ASN A 298 28.82 5.89 -31.90
C ASN A 298 28.30 4.47 -31.60
N PRO A 299 27.55 3.82 -32.53
CA PRO A 299 27.04 2.46 -32.34
C PRO A 299 28.12 1.37 -32.18
N ASP A 300 29.34 1.65 -32.64
CA ASP A 300 30.50 0.74 -32.56
C ASP A 300 31.28 0.90 -31.25
N LYS A 301 31.01 1.96 -30.48
CA LYS A 301 31.59 2.20 -29.16
C LYS A 301 30.48 2.22 -28.13
N PHE A 302 30.27 1.11 -27.46
CA PHE A 302 29.15 0.96 -26.55
C PHE A 302 29.54 0.32 -25.22
N VAL A 303 28.69 0.51 -24.22
CA VAL A 303 28.79 -0.12 -22.91
C VAL A 303 27.42 -0.65 -22.50
N TRP A 304 27.37 -1.88 -22.02
CA TRP A 304 26.20 -2.42 -21.34
C TRP A 304 26.31 -2.13 -19.85
N VAL A 305 25.24 -1.58 -19.28
CA VAL A 305 25.15 -1.28 -17.85
C VAL A 305 23.91 -1.91 -17.24
N LYS A 306 24.00 -2.27 -15.97
CA LYS A 306 22.83 -2.54 -15.12
C LYS A 306 22.66 -1.42 -14.11
N ILE A 307 21.43 -1.29 -13.61
CA ILE A 307 21.11 -0.37 -12.52
C ILE A 307 21.22 -1.17 -11.22
N ASP A 308 22.19 -0.83 -10.38
CA ASP A 308 22.41 -1.43 -9.06
C ASP A 308 22.05 -0.40 -7.98
N GLY A 309 20.77 -0.38 -7.60
CA GLY A 309 20.26 0.62 -6.65
C GLY A 309 20.38 2.05 -7.19
N ASP A 310 21.36 2.79 -6.71
CA ASP A 310 21.62 4.20 -6.96
C ASP A 310 22.79 4.49 -7.92
N HIS A 311 23.41 3.47 -8.51
CA HIS A 311 24.51 3.63 -9.47
C HIS A 311 24.39 2.68 -10.67
N LEU A 312 25.23 2.92 -11.68
CA LEU A 312 25.38 2.05 -12.85
C LEU A 312 26.62 1.18 -12.70
N SER A 313 26.47 -0.11 -12.99
CA SER A 313 27.59 -1.04 -13.06
C SER A 313 27.77 -1.51 -14.49
N LYS A 314 29.01 -1.47 -14.97
CA LYS A 314 29.40 -2.04 -16.27
C LYS A 314 29.20 -3.55 -16.22
N VAL A 315 28.58 -4.10 -17.27
CA VAL A 315 28.39 -5.55 -17.43
C VAL A 315 29.13 -6.00 -18.68
N ASP A 316 29.94 -7.06 -18.54
CA ASP A 316 30.58 -7.72 -19.68
C ASP A 316 29.53 -8.56 -20.40
N TYR A 317 28.86 -7.94 -21.37
CA TYR A 317 27.77 -8.52 -22.14
C TYR A 317 27.92 -8.11 -23.60
N LEU A 318 27.72 -9.07 -24.49
CA LEU A 318 27.65 -8.85 -25.93
C LEU A 318 26.32 -9.42 -26.43
N ALA A 319 25.55 -8.60 -27.13
CA ALA A 319 24.38 -9.10 -27.84
C ALA A 319 24.82 -10.03 -28.99
N GLY A 320 23.93 -10.94 -29.42
CA GLY A 320 24.21 -11.84 -30.54
C GLY A 320 24.53 -11.09 -31.85
N ALA A 321 25.17 -11.79 -32.80
CA ALA A 321 25.60 -11.22 -34.08
C ALA A 321 24.50 -10.43 -34.79
N GLY A 322 24.82 -9.22 -35.25
CA GLY A 322 23.88 -8.34 -35.96
C GLY A 322 22.87 -7.59 -35.06
N LYS A 323 22.97 -7.68 -33.73
CA LYS A 323 22.12 -6.91 -32.80
C LYS A 323 22.85 -5.66 -32.27
N PRO A 324 22.11 -4.58 -31.92
CA PRO A 324 22.70 -3.42 -31.25
C PRO A 324 23.46 -3.82 -29.98
N GLY A 325 24.72 -3.39 -29.87
CA GLY A 325 25.60 -3.78 -28.74
C GLY A 325 26.12 -5.23 -28.81
N GLY A 326 26.17 -5.81 -30.01
CA GLY A 326 26.69 -7.15 -30.29
C GLY A 326 27.91 -7.15 -31.22
N VAL A 327 28.44 -8.34 -31.49
CA VAL A 327 29.55 -8.51 -32.45
C VAL A 327 29.03 -8.23 -33.87
N LYS A 328 29.79 -7.47 -34.66
CA LYS A 328 29.51 -7.27 -36.09
C LYS A 328 29.76 -8.54 -36.88
#